data_AF-A0A1E1W632-F1
#
_entry.id   AF-A0A1E1W632-F1
#
_cell.length_a   1.000
_cell.length_b   1.000
_cell.length_c   1.000
_cell.angle_alpha   90.00
_cell.angle_beta   90.00
_cell.angle_gamma   90.00
#
_symmetry.space_group_name_H-M   'P 1'
#
loop_
_entity.id
_entity.type
_entity.pdbx_description
1 polymer ?
#
loop_
_entity_poly.entity_id
_entity_poly.type
_entity_poly.pdbx_seq_one_letter_code
_entity_poly.pdbx_strand_id
1 'polypeptide(L)'
;LAPIYRDYRIMTVPVIDGIDHKTFEYRPVYQPGTNYRGIFEWGMLYKENEVPDRESKLHKHPSEPYKSPTHAGGLFAINRKYFLEIGAYDPGLLVWGGE
;
A
#
# COMPACT_ATOMS: atom_id res chain seq x y z
N LEU A 1 -7.35 -0.24 10.18
CA LEU A 1 -7.72 0.91 11.04
C LEU A 1 -6.94 1.01 12.35
N ALA A 2 -6.64 -0.09 13.05
CA ALA A 2 -5.92 -0.04 14.34
C ALA A 2 -4.60 0.78 14.32
N PRO A 3 -3.75 0.75 13.27
CA PRO A 3 -2.58 1.62 13.21
C PRO A 3 -2.92 3.11 13.19
N ILE A 4 -3.94 3.50 12.40
CA ILE A 4 -4.45 4.89 12.32
C ILE A 4 -5.00 5.37 13.66
N TYR A 5 -5.64 4.47 14.42
CA TYR A 5 -6.14 4.80 15.75
C TYR A 5 -5.00 5.11 16.74
N ARG A 6 -3.88 4.36 16.66
CA ARG A 6 -2.70 4.58 17.52
C ARG A 6 -1.92 5.83 17.14
N ASP A 7 -1.85 6.12 15.84
CA ASP A 7 -1.25 7.34 15.31
C ASP A 7 -2.00 7.80 14.06
N TYR A 8 -2.67 8.94 14.18
CA TYR A 8 -3.51 9.51 13.12
C TYR A 8 -2.73 9.92 11.87
N ARG A 9 -1.39 10.00 11.95
CA ARG A 9 -0.49 10.28 10.83
C ARG A 9 -0.07 9.03 10.05
N ILE A 10 -0.49 7.84 10.48
CA ILE A 10 -0.29 6.61 9.73
C ILE A 10 -1.38 6.49 8.65
N MET A 11 -0.96 6.24 7.42
CA MET A 11 -1.82 5.72 6.35
C MET A 11 -1.60 4.21 6.24
N THR A 12 -2.68 3.45 6.05
CA THR A 12 -2.60 1.99 5.88
C THR A 12 -3.12 1.57 4.52
N VAL A 13 -2.46 0.58 3.93
CA VAL A 13 -2.82 -0.02 2.64
C VAL A 13 -3.08 -1.51 2.89
N PRO A 14 -4.17 -2.10 2.34
CA PRO A 14 -4.40 -3.53 2.45
C PRO A 14 -3.48 -4.30 1.49
N VAL A 15 -3.34 -5.61 1.73
CA VAL A 15 -2.91 -6.52 0.66
C VAL A 15 -4.03 -6.54 -0.39
N ILE A 16 -3.68 -6.32 -1.66
CA ILE A 16 -4.64 -6.22 -2.76
C ILE A 16 -4.51 -7.48 -3.61
N ASP A 17 -5.54 -8.32 -3.56
CA ASP A 17 -5.60 -9.54 -4.35
C ASP A 17 -6.39 -9.35 -5.66
N GLY A 18 -6.19 -10.28 -6.58
CA GLY A 18 -6.78 -10.23 -7.90
C GLY A 18 -8.20 -10.81 -7.91
N ILE A 19 -9.08 -10.18 -8.68
CA ILE A 19 -10.36 -10.76 -9.07
C ILE A 19 -10.36 -10.86 -10.59
N ASP A 20 -10.59 -12.06 -11.11
CA ASP A 20 -10.64 -12.29 -12.55
C ASP A 20 -11.85 -11.57 -13.16
N HIS A 21 -11.62 -10.65 -14.10
CA HIS A 21 -12.68 -9.81 -14.65
C HIS A 21 -13.74 -10.56 -15.47
N LYS A 22 -13.49 -11.80 -15.90
CA LYS A 22 -14.45 -12.60 -16.69
C LYS A 22 -15.23 -13.57 -15.81
N THR A 23 -14.55 -14.19 -14.86
CA THR A 23 -15.09 -15.28 -14.04
C THR A 23 -15.42 -14.87 -12.61
N PHE A 24 -14.98 -13.69 -12.17
CA PHE A 24 -15.04 -13.20 -10.80
C PHE A 24 -14.34 -14.10 -9.77
N GLU A 25 -13.45 -14.98 -10.24
CA GLU A 25 -12.63 -15.83 -9.37
C GLU A 25 -11.63 -14.96 -8.59
N TYR A 26 -11.53 -15.22 -7.29
CA TYR A 26 -10.52 -14.64 -6.41
C TYR A 26 -9.17 -15.34 -6.59
N ARG A 27 -8.09 -14.57 -6.76
CA ARG A 27 -6.72 -15.08 -6.91
C ARG A 27 -5.75 -14.26 -6.04
N PRO A 28 -5.09 -14.89 -5.05
CA PRO A 28 -4.01 -14.24 -4.33
C PRO A 28 -2.92 -13.76 -5.30
N VAL A 29 -2.47 -12.52 -5.16
CA VAL A 29 -1.41 -11.96 -6.03
C VAL A 29 -0.03 -12.44 -5.58
N TYR A 30 0.15 -12.62 -4.27
CA TYR A 30 1.43 -12.96 -3.67
C TYR A 30 1.54 -14.42 -3.25
N GLN A 31 2.77 -14.92 -3.24
CA GLN A 31 3.04 -16.29 -2.79
C GLN A 31 2.75 -16.46 -1.29
N PRO A 32 2.22 -17.61 -0.87
CA PRO A 32 1.98 -17.89 0.55
C PRO A 32 3.27 -17.71 1.37
N GLY A 33 3.19 -16.88 2.41
CA GLY A 33 4.32 -16.62 3.31
C GLY A 33 5.28 -15.52 2.85
N THR A 34 5.06 -14.92 1.68
CA THR A 34 5.89 -13.82 1.16
C THR A 34 5.09 -12.52 1.15
N ASN A 35 5.67 -11.48 1.75
CA ASN A 35 5.11 -10.13 1.73
C ASN A 35 5.81 -9.30 0.64
N TYR A 36 5.07 -8.41 -0.02
CA TYR A 36 5.58 -7.51 -1.05
C TYR A 36 5.31 -6.05 -0.67
N ARG A 37 6.19 -5.14 -1.07
CA ARG A 37 6.04 -3.71 -0.85
C ARG A 37 6.07 -2.96 -2.17
N GLY A 38 5.40 -1.81 -2.19
CA GLY A 38 5.42 -0.90 -3.32
C GLY A 38 6.76 -0.19 -3.44
N ILE A 39 7.28 -0.13 -4.66
CA ILE A 39 8.44 0.65 -5.08
C ILE A 39 8.09 1.37 -6.38
N PHE A 40 9.00 2.20 -6.88
CA PHE A 40 8.91 2.76 -8.22
C PHE A 40 10.28 2.64 -8.90
N GLU A 41 10.28 2.51 -10.21
CA GLU A 41 11.49 2.68 -11.01
C GLU A 41 11.64 4.14 -11.47
N TRP A 42 12.83 4.54 -11.93
CA TRP A 42 13.14 5.94 -12.26
C TRP A 42 12.28 6.56 -13.36
N GLY A 43 11.53 5.74 -14.12
CA GLY A 43 10.46 6.21 -15.02
C GLY A 43 9.15 6.57 -14.32
N MET A 44 9.12 6.59 -12.98
CA MET A 44 7.93 6.81 -12.13
C MET A 44 6.83 5.76 -12.35
N LEU A 45 7.21 4.54 -12.71
CA LEU A 45 6.28 3.42 -12.84
C LEU A 45 6.24 2.62 -11.53
N TYR A 46 5.03 2.36 -11.05
CA TYR A 46 4.80 1.51 -9.89
C TYR A 46 5.30 0.08 -10.16
N LYS A 47 6.00 -0.48 -9.18
CA LYS A 47 6.46 -1.87 -9.15
C LYS A 47 6.32 -2.41 -7.73
N GLU A 48 6.44 -3.72 -7.59
CA GLU A 48 6.41 -4.39 -6.30
C GLU A 48 7.66 -5.26 -6.17
N ASN A 49 8.20 -5.34 -4.95
CA ASN A 49 9.26 -6.29 -4.63
C ASN A 49 9.04 -6.90 -3.25
N GLU A 50 9.70 -8.03 -3.00
CA GLU A 50 9.63 -8.70 -1.71
C GLU A 50 10.10 -7.79 -0.57
N VAL A 51 9.43 -7.89 0.57
CA VAL A 51 9.83 -7.23 1.80
C VAL A 51 11.20 -7.78 2.21
N PRO A 52 12.25 -6.95 2.35
CA PRO A 52 13.57 -7.43 2.71
C PRO A 52 13.60 -8.09 4.09
N ASP A 53 14.45 -9.10 4.27
CA ASP A 53 14.66 -9.78 5.55
C ASP A 53 14.90 -8.84 6.72
N ARG A 54 15.60 -7.73 6.49
CA ARG A 54 15.86 -6.72 7.52
C ARG A 54 14.58 -6.13 8.09
N GLU A 55 13.58 -5.87 7.25
CA GLU A 55 12.28 -5.36 7.67
C GLU A 55 11.46 -6.48 8.30
N SER A 56 11.43 -7.67 7.68
CA SER A 56 10.70 -8.84 8.19
C SER A 56 11.11 -9.20 9.63
N LYS A 57 12.42 -9.16 9.94
CA LYS A 57 12.97 -9.45 11.27
C LYS A 57 12.60 -8.45 12.37
N LEU A 58 12.03 -7.29 12.04
CA LEU A 58 11.54 -6.33 13.03
C LEU A 58 10.20 -6.74 13.64
N HIS A 59 9.47 -7.62 12.97
CA HIS A 59 8.12 -8.02 13.34
C HIS A 59 8.13 -9.38 14.04
N LYS A 60 7.28 -9.56 15.05
CA LYS A 60 7.16 -10.84 15.76
C LYS A 60 6.31 -11.83 14.97
N HIS A 61 5.31 -11.32 14.26
CA HIS A 61 4.42 -12.11 13.42
C HIS A 61 4.42 -11.59 11.98
N PRO A 62 4.41 -12.48 10.97
CA PRO A 62 4.34 -12.10 9.56
C PRO A 62 3.08 -11.31 9.15
N SER A 63 2.03 -11.38 9.97
CA SER A 63 0.76 -10.68 9.78
C SER A 63 0.75 -9.24 10.32
N GLU A 64 1.83 -8.80 10.96
CA GLU A 64 1.94 -7.42 11.43
C GLU A 64 2.13 -6.45 10.24
N PRO A 65 1.60 -5.22 10.32
CA PRO A 65 1.83 -4.23 9.28
C PRO A 65 3.31 -3.83 9.21
N TYR A 66 3.84 -3.70 8.00
CA TYR A 66 5.22 -3.29 7.73
C TYR A 66 5.24 -2.00 6.89
N LYS A 67 6.42 -1.36 6.81
CA LYS A 67 6.58 -0.12 6.05
C LYS A 67 6.74 -0.40 4.55
N SER A 68 6.02 0.36 3.73
CA SER A 68 6.16 0.37 2.27
C SER A 68 6.61 1.76 1.81
N PRO A 69 7.64 1.87 0.94
CA PRO A 69 8.09 3.15 0.39
C PRO A 69 7.02 3.91 -0.41
N THR A 70 6.19 3.17 -1.16
CA THR A 70 5.04 3.71 -1.91
C THR A 70 3.89 2.69 -1.90
N HIS A 71 2.76 3.01 -2.55
CA HIS A 71 1.58 2.15 -2.67
C HIS A 71 0.94 2.29 -4.06
N ALA A 72 0.04 1.38 -4.40
CA ALA A 72 -0.64 1.35 -5.71
C ALA A 72 -1.68 2.47 -5.92
N GLY A 73 -1.90 3.37 -4.95
CA GLY A 73 -2.87 4.47 -5.06
C GLY A 73 -4.32 4.10 -4.77
N GLY A 74 -4.86 3.05 -5.40
CA GLY A 74 -6.32 2.83 -5.48
C GLY A 74 -7.04 2.49 -4.17
N LEU A 75 -6.38 1.80 -3.23
CA LEU A 75 -6.99 1.35 -1.97
C LEU A 75 -6.11 1.72 -0.78
N PHE A 76 -6.60 2.58 0.09
CA PHE A 76 -5.93 2.93 1.34
C PHE A 76 -6.94 3.46 2.38
N ALA A 77 -6.49 3.55 3.62
CA ALA A 77 -7.20 4.22 4.69
C ALA A 77 -6.28 5.24 5.37
N ILE A 78 -6.79 6.45 5.57
CA ILE A 78 -6.08 7.55 6.21
C ILE A 78 -7.06 8.31 7.11
N ASN A 79 -6.54 8.95 8.17
CA ASN A 79 -7.36 9.86 8.96
C ASN A 79 -7.75 11.08 8.12
N ARG A 80 -9.04 11.45 8.10
CA ARG A 80 -9.56 12.58 7.32
C ARG A 80 -8.87 13.91 7.63
N LYS A 81 -8.57 14.18 8.90
CA LYS A 81 -7.87 15.41 9.30
C LYS A 81 -6.45 15.40 8.76
N TYR A 82 -5.73 14.29 8.91
CA TYR A 82 -4.37 14.18 8.39
C TYR A 82 -4.31 14.31 6.87
N PHE A 83 -5.25 13.72 6.14
CA PHE A 83 -5.34 13.86 4.67
C PHE A 83 -5.44 15.32 4.23
N LEU A 84 -6.25 16.13 4.93
CA LEU A 84 -6.38 17.55 4.62
C LEU A 84 -5.16 18.36 5.09
N GLU A 85 -4.52 17.98 6.19
CA GLU A 85 -3.31 18.63 6.71
C GLU A 85 -2.11 18.51 5.75
N ILE A 86 -1.97 17.37 5.07
CA ILE A 86 -0.90 17.15 4.08
C ILE A 86 -1.21 17.73 2.70
N GLY A 87 -2.36 18.41 2.54
CA GLY A 87 -2.75 19.08 1.30
C GLY A 87 -3.65 18.27 0.36
N ALA A 88 -4.15 17.11 0.79
CA ALA A 88 -4.92 16.17 -0.03
C ALA A 88 -4.15 15.79 -1.32
N TYR A 89 -4.85 15.58 -2.44
CA TYR A 89 -4.22 15.44 -3.74
C TYR A 89 -3.90 16.81 -4.34
N ASP A 90 -2.79 16.88 -5.08
CA ASP A 90 -2.41 18.08 -5.82
C ASP A 90 -3.49 18.43 -6.87
N PRO A 91 -4.09 19.64 -6.84
CA PRO A 91 -5.13 20.04 -7.79
C PRO A 91 -4.63 20.17 -9.25
N GLY A 92 -3.32 20.16 -9.48
CA GLY A 92 -2.73 20.13 -10.81
C GLY A 92 -2.70 18.75 -11.47
N LEU A 93 -2.97 17.68 -10.71
CA LEU A 93 -3.06 16.33 -11.27
C LEU A 93 -4.29 16.21 -12.19
N LEU A 94 -4.09 15.60 -13.35
CA LEU A 94 -5.12 15.44 -14.36
C LEU A 94 -5.39 13.95 -14.61
N VAL A 95 -6.67 13.59 -14.67
CA VAL A 95 -7.19 12.26 -15.06
C VAL A 95 -6.67 11.11 -14.19
N TRP A 96 -5.43 10.67 -14.39
CA TRP A 96 -4.81 9.54 -13.72
C TRP A 96 -3.29 9.51 -13.95
N GLY A 97 -2.55 9.01 -12.96
CA GLY A 97 -1.15 8.65 -13.09
C GLY A 97 -0.25 9.52 -12.20
N GLY A 98 0.34 8.89 -11.18
CA GLY A 98 1.33 9.52 -10.31
C GLY A 98 0.75 10.27 -9.10
N GLU A 99 -0.57 10.18 -8.89
CA GLU A 99 -1.22 10.55 -7.62
C GLU A 99 -0.79 9.65 -6.45
#